data_AF-A0A443ZVW5-F1
#
_entry.id   AF-A0A443ZVW5-F1
#
_cell.length_a   1.000
_cell.length_b   1.000
_cell.length_c   1.000
_cell.angle_alpha   90.00
_cell.angle_beta   90.00
_cell.angle_gamma   90.00
#
_symmetry.space_group_name_H-M   'P 1'
#
loop_
_entity.id
_entity.type
_entity.pdbx_description
1 polymer ?
#
loop_
_entity_poly.entity_id
_entity_poly.type
_entity_poly.pdbx_seq_one_letter_code
_entity_poly.pdbx_strand_id
1 'polypeptide(L)' 'MGFVLKESILAGIIGGIIAAILAFAVNHYLVPFPRDLLDNALGNGISGFVSGLLSGFFGVFLVLRKTARNR' A
#
# COMPACT_ATOMS: atom_id res chain seq x y z
N MET A 1 -2.34 25.05 -3.15
CA MET A 1 -1.58 23.82 -3.45
C MET A 1 -1.79 23.45 -4.91
N GLY A 2 -0.73 23.14 -5.67
CA GLY A 2 -0.86 22.76 -7.07
C GLY A 2 -1.65 21.47 -7.27
N PHE A 3 -2.33 21.32 -8.41
CA PHE A 3 -3.17 20.16 -8.74
C PHE A 3 -2.40 18.83 -8.59
N VAL A 4 -1.20 18.76 -9.17
CA VAL A 4 -0.34 17.56 -9.09
C VAL A 4 -0.05 17.18 -7.64
N LEU A 5 0.40 18.14 -6.81
CA LEU A 5 0.71 17.88 -5.41
C LEU A 5 -0.51 17.40 -4.62
N LYS A 6 -1.69 17.99 -4.86
CA LYS A 6 -2.94 17.56 -4.21
C LYS A 6 -3.32 16.12 -4.56
N GLU A 7 -3.26 15.77 -5.84
CA GLU A 7 -3.64 14.42 -6.29
C GLU A 7 -2.59 13.38 -5.87
N SER A 8 -1.30 13.73 -5.86
CA SER A 8 -0.22 12.88 -5.33
C SER A 8 -0.41 12.58 -3.84
N ILE A 9 -0.77 13.59 -3.04
CA ILE A 9 -1.07 13.39 -1.61
C ILE A 9 -2.29 12.48 -1.45
N LEU A 10 -3.36 12.70 -2.21
CA LEU A 10 -4.56 11.88 -2.13
C LEU A 10 -4.29 10.42 -2.50
N ALA A 11 -3.54 10.19 -3.59
CA ALA A 11 -3.12 8.85 -4.01
C ALA A 11 -2.24 8.17 -2.96
N GLY A 12 -1.32 8.92 -2.34
CA GLY A 12 -0.46 8.45 -1.26
C GLY A 12 -1.25 8.04 -0.02
N ILE A 13 -2.27 8.80 0.37
CA ILE A 13 -3.14 8.45 1.51
C ILE A 13 -3.93 7.17 1.21
N ILE A 14 -4.56 7.08 0.04
CA ILE A 14 -5.35 5.90 -0.35
C ILE A 14 -4.44 4.67 -0.39
N GLY A 15 -3.27 4.79 -1.02
CA GLY A 15 -2.28 3.74 -1.03
C GLY A 15 -1.83 3.35 0.38
N GLY A 16 -1.43 4.32 1.20
CA GLY A 16 -0.97 4.06 2.56
C GLY A 16 -1.99 3.33 3.42
N ILE A 17 -3.28 3.68 3.32
CA ILE A 17 -4.36 2.99 4.04
C ILE A 17 -4.49 1.54 3.57
N ILE A 18 -4.49 1.30 2.25
CA ILE A 18 -4.54 -0.07 1.69
C ILE A 18 -3.36 -0.88 2.20
N ALA A 19 -2.15 -0.32 2.14
CA ALA A 19 -0.95 -1.00 2.59
C ALA A 19 -0.99 -1.32 4.09
N ALA A 20 -1.45 -0.39 4.92
CA ALA A 20 -1.57 -0.59 6.36
C ALA A 20 -2.57 -1.70 6.71
N ILE A 21 -3.73 -1.72 6.07
CA ILE A 21 -4.76 -2.76 6.27
C ILE A 21 -4.21 -4.14 5.89
N LEU A 22 -3.58 -4.23 4.72
CA LEU A 22 -3.01 -5.49 4.24
C LEU A 22 -1.88 -5.98 5.15
N ALA A 23 -0.95 -5.09 5.51
CA ALA A 23 0.17 -5.44 6.38
C ALA A 23 -0.31 -5.90 7.76
N PHE A 24 -1.29 -5.21 8.34
CA PHE A 24 -1.92 -5.63 9.59
C PHE A 24 -2.62 -6.99 9.45
N ALA A 25 -3.44 -7.16 8.41
CA ALA A 25 -4.18 -8.41 8.22
C ALA A 25 -3.25 -9.61 8.06
N VAL A 26 -2.18 -9.47 7.27
CA VAL A 26 -1.18 -10.51 7.07
C VAL A 26 -0.43 -10.82 8.36
N ASN A 27 0.11 -9.80 9.05
CA ASN A 27 0.90 -10.01 10.26
C ASN A 27 0.07 -10.49 11.46
N HIS A 28 -1.21 -10.12 11.53
CA HIS A 28 -2.06 -10.48 12.68
C HIS A 28 -2.81 -11.80 12.49
N TYR A 29 -3.26 -12.12 11.27
CA TYR A 29 -4.12 -13.28 11.03
C TYR A 29 -3.46 -14.42 10.22
N LEU A 30 -2.47 -14.13 9.37
CA LEU A 30 -1.88 -15.15 8.48
C LEU A 30 -0.49 -15.61 8.92
N VAL A 31 0.34 -14.69 9.40
CA VAL A 31 1.73 -14.99 9.75
C VAL A 31 1.82 -15.37 11.23
N PRO A 32 2.34 -16.57 11.57
CA PRO A 32 2.55 -16.96 12.96
C PRO A 32 3.65 -16.10 13.60
N PHE A 33 3.69 -16.07 14.94
CA PHE A 33 4.73 -15.35 15.65
C PHE A 33 6.13 -15.82 15.19
N PRO A 34 7.04 -14.91 14.81
CA PRO A 34 8.30 -15.29 14.20
C PRO A 34 9.17 -16.09 15.17
N ARG A 35 9.85 -17.12 14.65
CA ARG A 35 10.73 -18.00 15.45
C ARG A 35 12.13 -17.45 15.60
N ASP A 36 12.59 -16.67 14.61
CA ASP A 36 13.88 -16.01 14.60
C ASP A 36 13.83 -14.68 13.83
N LEU A 37 14.99 -14.01 13.76
CA LEU A 37 15.14 -12.72 13.09
C LEU A 37 14.89 -12.80 11.58
N LEU A 38 15.23 -13.93 10.94
CA LEU A 38 15.08 -14.10 9.50
C LEU A 38 13.60 -14.28 9.15
N ASP A 39 12.87 -15.10 9.90
CA ASP A 39 11.42 -15.28 9.78
C ASP A 39 10.69 -13.93 9.91
N ASN A 40 11.05 -13.12 10.91
CA ASN A 40 10.46 -11.80 11.11
C ASN A 40 10.75 -10.84 9.93
N ALA A 41 11.99 -10.83 9.44
CA ALA A 41 12.40 -9.97 8.33
C ALA A 41 11.70 -10.38 7.01
N LEU A 42 11.60 -11.68 6.74
CA LEU A 42 10.92 -12.20 5.56
C LEU A 42 9.41 -11.93 5.60
N GLY A 43 8.77 -12.15 6.76
CA GLY A 43 7.34 -11.86 6.95
C GLY A 43 7.02 -10.40 6.66
N ASN A 44 7.75 -9.47 7.28
CA ASN A 44 7.58 -8.04 7.03
C ASN A 44 7.99 -7.62 5.62
N GLY A 45 9.03 -8.23 5.03
CA GLY A 45 9.47 -7.96 3.68
C GLY A 45 8.43 -8.34 2.62
N ILE A 46 7.89 -9.55 2.69
CA ILE A 46 6.83 -10.04 1.77
C ILE A 46 5.54 -9.23 1.97
N SER A 47 5.11 -9.07 3.23
CA SER A 47 3.91 -8.30 3.57
C SER A 47 4.04 -6.85 3.09
N GLY A 48 5.19 -6.21 3.34
CA GLY A 48 5.49 -4.86 2.88
C GLY A 48 5.55 -4.73 1.37
N PHE A 49 6.16 -5.70 0.67
CA PHE A 49 6.21 -5.73 -0.79
C PHE A 49 4.81 -5.83 -1.41
N VAL A 50 3.99 -6.79 -0.99
CA VAL A 50 2.63 -6.98 -1.53
C VAL A 50 1.75 -5.77 -1.23
N SER A 51 1.80 -5.28 0.01
CA SER A 51 1.06 -4.10 0.46
C SER A 51 1.46 -2.85 -0.31
N GLY A 52 2.76 -2.64 -0.52
CA GLY A 52 3.32 -1.54 -1.31
C GLY A 52 2.95 -1.61 -2.79
N LEU A 53 3.00 -2.79 -3.39
CA LEU A 53 2.63 -3.00 -4.79
C LEU A 53 1.15 -2.68 -5.02
N LEU A 54 0.27 -3.24 -4.20
CA LEU A 54 -1.17 -3.06 -4.33
C LEU A 54 -1.58 -1.62 -4.06
N SER A 55 -1.06 -1.01 -2.99
CA SER A 55 -1.32 0.39 -2.67
C SER A 55 -0.86 1.35 -3.76
N GLY A 56 0.36 1.16 -4.28
CA GLY A 56 0.89 1.95 -5.38
C GLY A 56 0.07 1.81 -6.66
N PHE A 57 -0.28 0.58 -7.03
CA PHE A 57 -1.14 0.30 -8.17
C PHE A 57 -2.50 1.01 -8.05
N PHE A 58 -3.22 0.81 -6.95
CA PHE A 58 -4.55 1.41 -6.77
C PHE A 58 -4.49 2.94 -6.67
N GLY A 59 -3.49 3.50 -5.98
CA GLY A 59 -3.29 4.94 -5.89
C GLY A 59 -3.12 5.59 -7.27
N VAL A 60 -2.23 5.02 -8.10
CA VAL A 60 -2.00 5.51 -9.47
C VAL A 60 -3.21 5.26 -10.37
N PHE A 61 -3.80 4.06 -10.32
CA PHE A 61 -4.96 3.69 -11.12
C PHE A 61 -6.15 4.65 -10.90
N LEU A 62 -6.45 4.98 -9.64
CA LEU A 62 -7.54 5.90 -9.31
C LEU A 62 -7.28 7.32 -9.82
N VAL A 63 -6.05 7.81 -9.72
CA VAL A 63 -5.67 9.12 -10.29
C VAL A 63 -5.81 9.11 -11.79
N LEU A 64 -5.24 8.11 -12.48
CA LEU A 64 -5.33 7.99 -13.94
C LEU A 64 -6.78 7.91 -14.42
N ARG A 65 -7.64 7.15 -13.73
CA ARG A 65 -9.08 7.07 -14.03
C ARG A 65 -9.77 8.42 -13.86
N LYS A 66 -9.45 9.16 -12.80
CA LYS A 66 -10.01 10.50 -12.55
C LYS A 66 -9.55 11.51 -13.60
N THR A 67 -8.27 11.45 -14.00
CA THR A 67 -7.73 12.29 -15.07
C THR A 67 -8.36 11.96 -16.42
N ALA A 68 -8.53 10.67 -16.75
CA ALA A 68 -9.16 10.24 -18.00
C ALA A 68 -10.63 10.65 -18.09
N ARG A 69 -11.37 10.66 -16.96
CA ARG A 69 -12.77 11.12 -16.91
C ARG A 69 -12.93 12.64 -17.03
N ASN A 70 -11.92 13.40 -16.61
CA ASN A 70 -11.93 14.86 -16.65
C ASN A 70 -11.34 15.44 -17.96
N ARG A 71 -10.98 14.58 -18.91
CA ARG A 71 -10.66 14.93 -20.30
C ARG A 71 -11.90 14.72 -21.16
#